data_AF-A0A0D0CQ56-F1
#
_entry.id   AF-A0A0D0CQ56-F1
#
_cell.length_a   1.000
_cell.length_b   1.000
_cell.length_c   1.000
_cell.angle_alpha   90.00
_cell.angle_beta   90.00
_cell.angle_gamma   90.00
#
_symmetry.space_group_name_H-M   'P 1'
#
loop_
_entity.id
_entity.type
_entity.pdbx_description
1 polymer ?
#
loop_
_entity_poly.entity_id
_entity_poly.type
_entity_poly.pdbx_seq_one_letter_code
_entity_poly.pdbx_strand_id
1 'polypeptide(L)'
;NAPDLLLPLWHGTMRCDPTDDKANWDWVVLIGDVWTAHRKAVADSLPHLPGSFDWPPCNPAEKFNTSYKAWEFLLYIFGLCPALLHGILPDKYWSNFCRLVWGIQLVTQHIIIKEDLCEAHMHLLTWECDFKLLYYQHR
;
A
#
# COMPACT_ATOMS: atom_id res chain seq x y z
N ASN A 1 -11.35 -4.50 -2.04
CA ASN A 1 -10.59 -3.23 -2.06
C ASN A 1 -9.13 -3.57 -1.72
N ALA A 2 -8.15 -3.29 -2.59
CA ALA A 2 -6.77 -3.78 -2.41
C ALA A 2 -6.03 -3.19 -1.19
N PRO A 3 -6.17 -1.90 -0.84
CA PRO A 3 -5.50 -1.37 0.34
C PRO A 3 -6.08 -1.89 1.68
N ASP A 4 -7.39 -2.20 1.71
CA ASP A 4 -8.03 -2.84 2.88
C ASP A 4 -7.47 -4.26 3.13
N LEU A 5 -6.78 -4.83 2.16
CA LEU A 5 -6.03 -6.08 2.30
C LEU A 5 -4.57 -5.81 2.72
N LEU A 6 -3.89 -4.87 2.06
CA LEU A 6 -2.46 -4.61 2.27
C LEU A 6 -2.13 -4.00 3.63
N LEU A 7 -2.92 -3.03 4.10
CA LEU A 7 -2.62 -2.36 5.36
C LEU A 7 -2.76 -3.30 6.57
N PRO A 8 -3.82 -4.13 6.69
CA PRO A 8 -3.88 -5.10 7.78
C PRO A 8 -2.78 -6.17 7.72
N LEU A 9 -2.27 -6.49 6.53
CA LEU A 9 -1.11 -7.39 6.39
C LEU A 9 0.15 -6.75 6.98
N TRP A 10 0.49 -5.53 6.59
CA TRP A 10 1.71 -4.86 7.07
C TRP A 10 1.63 -4.46 8.56
N HIS A 11 0.42 -4.28 9.08
CA HIS A 11 0.17 -4.08 10.51
C HIS A 11 0.07 -5.37 11.33
N GLY A 12 -0.09 -6.53 10.68
CA GLY A 12 -0.41 -7.79 11.38
C GLY A 12 -1.79 -7.79 12.05
N THR A 13 -2.69 -6.87 11.69
CA THR A 13 -4.06 -6.81 12.23
C THR A 13 -5.04 -7.69 11.47
N MET A 14 -4.62 -8.27 10.34
CA MET A 14 -5.42 -9.24 9.59
C MET A 14 -5.83 -10.42 10.49
N ARG A 15 -7.06 -10.91 10.34
CA ARG A 15 -7.51 -12.12 11.03
C ARG A 15 -6.72 -13.31 10.48
N CYS A 16 -6.09 -14.05 11.37
CA CYS A 16 -5.38 -15.28 11.03
C CYS A 16 -6.16 -16.49 11.54
N ASP A 17 -5.94 -17.63 10.89
CA ASP A 17 -6.43 -18.92 11.40
C ASP A 17 -5.68 -19.28 12.70
N PRO A 18 -6.29 -20.03 13.64
CA PRO A 18 -5.59 -20.46 14.86
C PRO A 18 -4.31 -21.25 14.62
N THR A 19 -4.13 -21.82 13.43
CA THR A 19 -2.93 -22.56 13.04
C THR A 19 -1.80 -21.69 12.47
N ASP A 20 -2.06 -20.40 12.26
CA ASP A 20 -1.10 -19.45 11.70
C ASP A 20 -0.54 -18.52 12.78
N ASP A 21 0.76 -18.26 12.70
CA ASP A 21 1.48 -17.47 13.69
C ASP A 21 2.04 -16.20 13.03
N LYS A 22 1.45 -15.07 13.43
CA LYS A 22 1.81 -13.72 12.96
C LYS A 22 3.25 -13.34 13.25
N ALA A 23 3.90 -13.98 14.23
CA ALA A 23 5.30 -13.74 14.51
C ALA A 23 6.23 -14.18 13.35
N ASN A 24 5.76 -15.08 12.49
CA ASN A 24 6.53 -15.57 11.34
C ASN A 24 6.34 -14.71 10.08
N TRP A 25 5.47 -13.70 10.12
CA TRP A 25 5.19 -12.86 8.97
C TRP A 25 6.23 -11.74 8.86
N ASP A 26 7.23 -11.94 8.00
CA ASP A 26 8.29 -10.96 7.74
C ASP A 26 7.80 -9.69 7.01
N TRP A 27 6.56 -9.69 6.51
CA TRP A 27 5.88 -8.50 5.97
C TRP A 27 5.22 -7.61 7.02
N VAL A 28 5.16 -8.01 8.29
CA VAL A 28 4.60 -7.20 9.39
C VAL A 28 5.65 -6.19 9.85
N VAL A 29 5.70 -5.06 9.16
CA VAL A 29 6.71 -4.01 9.39
C VAL A 29 6.16 -2.73 10.02
N LEU A 30 4.86 -2.48 9.88
CA LEU A 30 4.22 -1.25 10.38
C LEU A 30 3.75 -1.44 11.84
N ILE A 31 4.69 -1.73 12.73
CA ILE A 31 4.43 -1.92 14.16
C ILE A 31 5.32 -1.02 15.03
N GLY A 32 4.88 -0.72 16.26
CA GLY A 32 5.65 0.02 17.27
C GLY A 32 6.20 1.37 16.78
N ASP A 33 7.50 1.55 16.95
CA ASP A 33 8.21 2.79 16.59
C ASP A 33 8.29 3.01 15.08
N VAL A 34 8.39 1.95 14.28
CA VAL A 34 8.40 2.03 12.81
C VAL A 34 7.09 2.63 12.32
N TRP A 35 5.96 2.21 12.90
CA TRP A 35 4.67 2.79 12.59
C TRP A 35 4.61 4.28 12.96
N THR A 36 5.13 4.65 14.13
CA THR A 36 5.15 6.05 14.57
C THR A 36 6.01 6.93 13.67
N ALA A 37 7.18 6.44 13.25
CA ALA A 37 8.05 7.12 12.30
C ALA A 37 7.41 7.25 10.91
N HIS A 38 6.76 6.19 10.41
CA HIS A 38 6.04 6.21 9.14
C HIS A 38 4.92 7.26 9.13
N ARG A 39 4.11 7.32 10.19
CA ARG A 39 3.04 8.33 10.31
C ARG A 39 3.59 9.75 10.29
N LYS A 40 4.73 9.98 10.95
CA LYS A 40 5.42 11.27 10.90
C LYS A 40 5.88 11.60 9.49
N ALA A 41 6.49 10.65 8.77
CA ALA A 41 6.93 10.86 7.40
C ALA A 41 5.76 11.17 6.44
N VAL A 42 4.59 10.53 6.63
CA VAL A 42 3.36 10.88 5.89
C VAL A 42 2.95 12.33 6.18
N ALA A 43 2.93 12.74 7.45
CA ALA A 43 2.58 14.11 7.82
C ALA A 43 3.60 15.14 7.28
N ASP A 44 4.89 14.82 7.31
CA ASP A 44 5.97 15.68 6.81
C ASP A 44 5.96 15.81 5.27
N SER A 45 5.32 14.88 4.54
CA SER A 45 5.15 14.97 3.08
C SER A 45 4.10 16.00 2.65
N LEU A 46 3.25 16.45 3.58
CA LEU A 46 2.12 17.36 3.33
C LEU A 46 2.50 18.68 2.63
N PRO A 47 3.54 19.43 3.05
CA PRO A 47 3.88 20.71 2.44
C PRO A 47 4.30 20.59 0.97
N HIS A 48 4.57 19.36 0.50
CA HIS A 48 4.95 19.06 -0.86
C HIS A 48 3.76 18.64 -1.75
N LEU A 49 2.55 18.55 -1.19
CA LEU A 49 1.33 18.25 -1.94
C LEU A 49 0.74 19.53 -2.53
N PRO A 50 0.18 19.48 -3.76
CA PRO A 50 -0.50 20.62 -4.36
C PRO A 50 -1.63 21.15 -3.45
N GLY A 51 -1.75 22.47 -3.34
CA GLY A 51 -2.78 23.11 -2.50
C GLY A 51 -4.23 22.79 -2.88
N SER A 52 -4.48 22.21 -4.06
CA SER A 52 -5.79 21.66 -4.45
C SER A 52 -6.22 20.44 -3.62
N PHE A 53 -5.29 19.84 -2.88
CA PHE A 53 -5.58 18.85 -1.85
C PHE A 53 -5.76 19.62 -0.54
N ASP A 54 -6.93 20.24 -0.37
CA ASP A 54 -7.26 21.19 0.71
C ASP A 54 -7.09 20.64 2.15
N TRP A 55 -6.85 19.33 2.32
CA TRP A 55 -6.83 18.67 3.62
C TRP A 55 -5.60 17.76 3.77
N PRO A 56 -4.94 17.80 4.94
CA PRO A 56 -3.83 16.91 5.21
C PRO A 56 -4.28 15.45 5.12
N PRO A 57 -3.49 14.53 4.52
CA PRO A 57 -3.68 13.10 4.73
C PRO A 57 -3.70 12.88 6.24
N CYS A 58 -4.89 12.59 6.78
CA CYS A 58 -5.06 12.46 8.21
C CYS A 58 -4.12 11.39 8.72
N ASN A 59 -3.56 11.61 9.91
CA ASN A 59 -2.80 10.61 10.64
C ASN A 59 -3.51 9.24 10.48
N PRO A 60 -2.90 8.26 9.80
CA PRO A 60 -3.56 7.00 9.52
C PRO A 60 -4.05 6.29 10.79
N ALA A 61 -3.40 6.52 11.94
CA ALA A 61 -3.84 5.97 13.22
C ALA A 61 -5.11 6.62 13.79
N GLU A 62 -5.41 7.88 13.46
CA GLU A 62 -6.60 8.60 13.95
C GLU A 62 -7.84 8.32 13.08
N LYS A 63 -7.64 7.98 11.80
CA LYS A 63 -8.72 7.74 10.85
C LYS A 63 -8.75 6.35 10.20
N PHE A 64 -7.99 5.37 10.68
CA PHE A 64 -8.11 4.00 10.14
C PHE A 64 -9.56 3.44 10.25
N ASN A 65 -10.30 3.89 11.27
CA ASN A 65 -11.65 3.42 11.59
C ASN A 65 -12.78 4.43 11.27
N THR A 66 -12.45 5.59 10.71
CA THR A 66 -13.46 6.58 10.25
C THR A 66 -13.20 6.86 8.78
N SER A 67 -14.26 7.05 7.99
CA SER A 67 -14.20 7.15 6.53
C SER A 67 -13.08 8.09 6.05
N TYR A 68 -11.95 7.50 5.66
CA TYR A 68 -10.93 8.18 4.86
C TYR A 68 -11.61 8.58 3.55
N LYS A 69 -11.45 9.82 3.07
CA LYS A 69 -11.98 10.13 1.74
C LYS A 69 -11.22 9.26 0.75
N ALA A 70 -11.92 8.66 -0.21
CA ALA A 70 -11.32 7.72 -1.15
C ALA A 70 -10.04 8.28 -1.81
N TRP A 71 -10.02 9.57 -2.16
CA TRP A 71 -8.85 10.20 -2.76
C TRP A 71 -7.66 10.34 -1.80
N GLU A 72 -7.89 10.68 -0.52
CA GLU A 72 -6.82 10.81 0.50
C GLU A 72 -6.13 9.44 0.65
N PHE A 73 -6.93 8.38 0.62
CA PHE A 73 -6.46 7.01 0.79
C PHE A 73 -5.70 6.50 -0.43
N LEU A 74 -6.19 6.82 -1.63
CA LEU A 74 -5.49 6.53 -2.89
C LEU A 74 -4.15 7.26 -2.96
N LEU A 75 -4.10 8.53 -2.56
CA LEU A 75 -2.86 9.31 -2.51
C LEU A 75 -1.86 8.73 -1.51
N TYR A 76 -2.33 8.36 -0.32
CA TYR A 76 -1.48 7.70 0.68
C TYR A 76 -0.88 6.40 0.13
N ILE A 77 -1.72 5.49 -0.38
CA ILE A 77 -1.28 4.16 -0.79
C ILE A 77 -0.54 4.18 -2.12
N PHE A 78 -1.10 4.78 -3.17
CA PHE A 78 -0.51 4.72 -4.52
C PHE A 78 0.42 5.89 -4.84
N GLY A 79 0.45 6.93 -4.00
CA GLY A 79 1.35 8.08 -4.16
C GLY A 79 2.54 8.04 -3.18
N LEU A 80 2.27 7.96 -1.88
CA LEU A 80 3.31 8.13 -0.84
C LEU A 80 3.99 6.81 -0.43
N CYS A 81 3.21 5.76 -0.18
CA CYS A 81 3.74 4.48 0.30
C CYS A 81 4.84 3.83 -0.56
N PRO A 82 4.89 3.96 -1.90
CA PRO A 82 5.99 3.38 -2.69
C PRO A 82 7.36 3.92 -2.26
N ALA A 83 7.43 5.22 -1.95
CA ALA A 83 8.64 5.85 -1.45
C ALA A 83 8.82 5.61 0.05
N LEU A 84 7.77 5.76 0.85
CA LEU A 84 7.86 5.67 2.31
C LEU A 84 8.14 4.26 2.83
N LEU A 85 7.69 3.22 2.11
CA LEU A 85 7.92 1.82 2.50
C LEU A 85 9.25 1.27 1.96
N HIS A 86 9.97 2.02 1.13
CA HIS A 86 11.26 1.58 0.60
C HIS A 86 12.29 1.46 1.73
N GLY A 87 12.88 0.27 1.89
CA GLY A 87 13.80 -0.04 2.99
C GLY A 87 13.12 -0.34 4.35
N ILE A 88 11.79 -0.19 4.45
CA ILE A 88 11.00 -0.63 5.61
C ILE A 88 10.41 -2.01 5.33
N LEU A 89 9.76 -2.15 4.16
CA LEU A 89 9.17 -3.41 3.72
C LEU A 89 10.24 -4.25 2.99
N PRO A 90 10.37 -5.56 3.25
CA PRO A 90 11.35 -6.39 2.55
C PRO A 90 11.18 -6.32 1.03
N ASP A 91 12.29 -6.32 0.31
CA ASP A 91 12.33 -6.03 -1.14
C ASP A 91 11.35 -6.86 -1.97
N LYS A 92 11.14 -8.14 -1.62
CA LYS A 92 10.18 -9.02 -2.31
C LYS A 92 8.74 -8.52 -2.23
N TYR A 93 8.32 -8.00 -1.07
CA TYR A 93 6.98 -7.45 -0.86
C TYR A 93 6.87 -6.03 -1.42
N TRP A 94 7.92 -5.23 -1.26
CA TRP A 94 7.98 -3.87 -1.80
C TRP A 94 7.93 -3.87 -3.33
N SER A 95 8.73 -4.72 -3.98
CA SER A 95 8.70 -4.84 -5.45
C SER A 95 7.34 -5.30 -5.96
N ASN A 96 6.69 -6.25 -5.28
CA ASN A 96 5.34 -6.67 -5.64
C ASN A 96 4.33 -5.51 -5.46
N PHE A 97 4.42 -4.78 -4.34
CA PHE A 97 3.57 -3.62 -4.10
C PHE A 97 3.77 -2.52 -5.15
N CYS A 98 5.01 -2.19 -5.52
CA CYS A 98 5.31 -1.22 -6.58
C CYS A 98 4.74 -1.65 -7.93
N ARG A 99 4.67 -2.96 -8.22
CA ARG A 99 4.01 -3.48 -9.43
C ARG A 99 2.52 -3.18 -9.44
N LEU A 100 1.82 -3.35 -8.31
CA LEU A 100 0.42 -2.94 -8.17
C LEU A 100 0.27 -1.43 -8.38
N VAL A 101 1.12 -0.64 -7.72
CA VAL A 101 1.08 0.82 -7.82
C VAL A 101 1.23 1.26 -9.27
N TRP A 102 2.18 0.70 -10.01
CA TRP A 102 2.37 0.99 -11.43
C TRP A 102 1.13 0.68 -12.26
N GLY A 103 0.55 -0.52 -12.08
CA GLY A 103 -0.69 -0.90 -12.77
C GLY A 103 -1.85 0.05 -12.48
N ILE A 104 -2.00 0.49 -11.22
CA ILE A 104 -3.02 1.47 -10.83
C ILE A 104 -2.74 2.86 -11.41
N GLN A 105 -1.48 3.31 -11.41
CA GLN A 105 -1.10 4.59 -11.98
C GLN A 105 -1.40 4.65 -13.48
N LEU A 106 -1.09 3.59 -14.23
CA LEU A 106 -1.42 3.50 -15.66
C LEU A 106 -2.93 3.61 -15.93
N VAL A 107 -3.78 2.87 -15.19
CA VAL A 107 -5.24 2.91 -15.42
C VAL A 107 -5.91 4.19 -14.94
N THR A 108 -5.24 5.00 -14.11
CA THR A 108 -5.77 6.26 -13.57
C THR A 108 -5.30 7.51 -14.32
N GLN A 109 -4.54 7.34 -15.42
CA GLN A 109 -4.12 8.44 -16.27
C GLN A 109 -5.31 9.14 -16.93
N HIS A 110 -5.20 10.45 -17.15
CA HIS A 110 -6.23 11.25 -17.82
C HIS A 110 -6.43 10.84 -19.30
N ILE A 111 -5.36 10.39 -19.95
CA ILE A 111 -5.38 9.85 -21.32
C ILE A 111 -4.66 8.51 -21.23
N ILE A 112 -5.32 7.45 -21.68
CA ILE A 112 -4.78 6.09 -21.69
C ILE A 112 -4.81 5.55 -23.12
N ILE A 113 -3.67 5.05 -23.60
CA ILE A 113 -3.61 4.36 -24.89
C ILE A 113 -3.74 2.84 -24.69
N LYS A 114 -3.99 2.11 -25.78
CA LYS A 114 -4.23 0.66 -25.73
C LYS A 114 -3.02 -0.08 -25.15
N GLU A 115 -1.83 0.37 -25.50
CA GLU A 115 -0.57 -0.19 -25.06
C GLU A 115 -0.42 -0.09 -23.53
N ASP A 116 -0.73 1.06 -22.94
CA ASP A 116 -0.73 1.28 -21.49
C ASP A 116 -1.76 0.38 -20.78
N LEU A 117 -2.92 0.16 -21.40
CA LEU A 117 -3.95 -0.73 -20.84
C LEU A 117 -3.49 -2.19 -20.85
N CYS A 118 -2.82 -2.63 -21.92
CA CYS A 118 -2.22 -3.95 -22.01
C CYS A 118 -1.10 -4.12 -20.97
N GLU A 119 -0.25 -3.11 -20.80
CA GLU A 119 0.81 -3.10 -19.79
C GLU A 119 0.22 -3.16 -18.38
N ALA A 120 -0.75 -2.30 -18.06
CA ALA A 120 -1.43 -2.29 -16.78
C ALA A 120 -2.06 -3.66 -16.47
N HIS A 121 -2.72 -4.27 -17.44
CA HIS A 121 -3.30 -5.61 -17.30
C HIS A 121 -2.23 -6.66 -16.93
N MET A 122 -1.09 -6.65 -17.64
CA MET A 122 0.02 -7.54 -17.34
C MET A 122 0.60 -7.31 -15.93
N HIS A 123 0.76 -6.06 -15.50
CA HIS A 123 1.24 -5.75 -14.16
C HIS A 123 0.28 -6.22 -13.08
N LEU A 124 -1.02 -5.99 -13.24
CA LEU A 124 -2.03 -6.37 -12.27
C LEU A 124 -2.18 -7.90 -12.15
N LEU A 125 -2.15 -8.64 -13.27
CA LEU A 125 -2.16 -10.10 -13.24
C LEU A 125 -0.90 -10.66 -12.58
N THR A 126 0.27 -10.13 -12.94
CA THR A 126 1.53 -10.58 -12.36
C THR A 126 1.57 -10.30 -10.86
N TRP A 127 1.10 -9.12 -10.44
CA TRP A 127 0.96 -8.77 -9.03
C TRP A 127 0.08 -9.78 -8.28
N GLU A 128 -1.06 -10.18 -8.83
CA GLU A 128 -1.95 -11.14 -8.17
C GLU A 128 -1.27 -12.50 -7.97
N CYS A 129 -0.55 -12.99 -8.99
CA CYS A 129 0.22 -14.23 -8.92
C CYS A 129 1.32 -14.15 -7.86
N ASP A 130 2.16 -13.11 -7.92
CA ASP A 130 3.26 -12.88 -6.98
C ASP A 130 2.72 -12.67 -5.56
N PHE A 131 1.59 -11.99 -5.41
CA PHE A 131 0.93 -11.80 -4.12
C PHE A 131 0.55 -13.13 -3.48
N LYS A 132 -0.08 -14.05 -4.23
CA LYS A 132 -0.42 -15.38 -3.73
C LYS A 132 0.84 -16.15 -3.33
N LEU A 133 1.89 -16.11 -4.16
CA LEU A 133 3.15 -16.81 -3.87
C LEU A 133 3.81 -16.28 -2.59
N LEU A 134 3.85 -14.95 -2.42
CA LEU A 134 4.56 -14.29 -1.33
C LEU A 134 3.81 -14.33 0.01
N TYR A 135 2.48 -14.11 -0.02
CA TYR A 135 1.67 -13.97 1.20
C TYR A 135 0.93 -15.26 1.57
N TYR A 136 0.48 -16.07 0.61
CA TYR A 136 -0.25 -17.31 0.93
C TYR A 136 0.68 -18.51 1.04
N GLN A 137 1.88 -18.43 0.44
CA GLN A 137 2.96 -19.42 0.55
C GLN A 137 2.53 -20.87 0.23
N HIS A 138 1.46 -21.06 -0.56
CA HIS A 138 0.87 -22.37 -0.88
C HIS A 138 0.56 -23.27 0.33
N ARG A 139 0.18 -22.68 1.47
CA ARG A 139 -0.41 -23.42 2.61
C ARG A 139 -1.91 -23.65 2.45
#